data_AF-A0AAF0S2N0-F1
#
_entry.id   AF-A0AAF0S2N0-F1
#
_cell.length_a   1.000
_cell.length_b   1.000
_cell.length_c   1.000
_cell.angle_alpha   90.00
_cell.angle_beta   90.00
_cell.angle_gamma   90.00
#
_symmetry.space_group_name_H-M   'P 1'
#
loop_
_entity.id
_entity.type
_entity.pdbx_description
1 polymer ?
#
loop_
_entity_poly.entity_id
_entity_poly.type
_entity_poly.pdbx_seq_one_letter_code
_entity_poly.pdbx_strand_id
1 'polypeptide(L)'
;MSSTTLVAEPTASSGAPVGLGALDALDTVRHRHDEWMRGLLEHEAAFDDPRDRLLAVFTHLEHRLVADGHRAWSDTAHAGAGAAADGTDLVDLLHDQLRQVEAHVAERCAAAALPAYLGQALTLLLHGAHVEATVHRSVQPVRTARTAAAMLLAVHEGDALF
;
A
#
# COMPACT_ATOMS: atom_id res chain seq x y z
N MET A 1 -5.09 64.06 24.71
CA MET A 1 -5.51 63.06 23.71
C MET A 1 -4.25 62.45 23.15
N SER A 2 -3.85 61.29 23.65
CA SER A 2 -2.65 60.58 23.21
C SER A 2 -3.08 59.16 22.84
N SER A 3 -3.12 58.86 21.55
CA SER A 3 -3.35 57.52 21.04
C SER A 3 -2.03 56.99 20.49
N THR A 4 -1.39 56.12 21.28
CA THR A 4 -0.27 55.30 20.84
C THR A 4 -0.86 54.09 20.12
N THR A 5 -0.76 54.06 18.79
CA THR A 5 -1.08 52.87 17.99
C THR A 5 0.14 51.96 17.96
N LEU A 6 -0.01 50.76 18.53
CA LEU A 6 0.95 49.67 18.46
C LEU A 6 0.26 48.47 17.83
N VAL A 7 0.57 48.15 16.57
CA VAL A 7 0.32 46.84 15.92
C VAL A 7 1.28 46.80 14.71
N ALA A 8 2.45 46.16 14.82
CA ALA A 8 2.78 44.73 14.66
C ALA A 8 3.46 44.51 13.30
N GLU A 9 4.75 44.14 13.35
CA GLU A 9 5.55 43.72 12.19
C GLU A 9 4.93 42.51 11.48
N PRO A 10 5.09 42.39 10.15
CA PRO A 10 4.75 41.17 9.45
C PRO A 10 5.70 40.06 9.88
N THR A 11 5.20 39.10 10.65
CA THR A 11 5.91 37.83 10.91
C THR A 11 6.16 37.17 9.58
N ALA A 12 7.43 37.09 9.18
CA ALA A 12 7.89 36.34 8.04
C ALA A 12 7.32 34.92 8.11
N SER A 13 6.45 34.60 7.15
CA SER A 13 6.05 33.22 6.88
C SER A 13 7.32 32.45 6.56
N SER A 14 7.72 31.56 7.48
CA SER A 14 8.81 30.60 7.26
C SER A 14 8.34 29.59 6.22
N GLY A 15 8.41 29.99 4.95
CA GLY A 15 8.34 29.08 3.82
C GLY A 15 9.56 28.18 3.85
N ALA A 16 9.43 26.99 4.44
CA ALA A 16 10.31 25.89 4.11
C ALA A 16 10.31 25.73 2.57
N PRO A 17 11.46 25.51 1.92
CA PRO A 17 11.49 25.32 0.48
C PRO A 17 10.61 24.11 0.15
N VAL A 18 9.51 24.37 -0.57
CA VAL A 18 8.47 23.41 -0.96
C VAL A 18 9.08 22.14 -1.59
N GLY A 19 10.26 22.25 -2.21
CA GLY A 19 10.99 21.13 -2.82
C GLY A 19 11.64 20.12 -1.87
N LEU A 20 12.05 20.48 -0.65
CA LEU A 20 12.65 19.50 0.28
C LEU A 20 11.58 18.55 0.88
N GLY A 21 10.43 19.10 1.29
CA GLY A 21 9.35 18.29 1.86
C GLY A 21 8.69 17.34 0.85
N ALA A 22 8.68 17.69 -0.44
CA ALA A 22 8.18 16.84 -1.52
C ALA A 22 9.10 15.63 -1.77
N LEU A 23 10.41 15.86 -1.88
CA LEU A 23 11.40 14.79 -2.06
C LEU A 23 11.41 13.85 -0.85
N ASP A 24 11.37 14.41 0.37
CA ASP A 24 11.28 13.62 1.60
C ASP A 24 10.03 12.72 1.62
N ALA A 25 8.90 13.19 1.08
CA ALA A 25 7.67 12.40 1.01
C ALA A 25 7.75 11.29 -0.05
N LEU A 26 8.31 11.57 -1.23
CA LEU A 26 8.53 10.56 -2.27
C LEU A 26 9.48 9.46 -1.78
N ASP A 27 10.57 9.85 -1.12
CA ASP A 27 11.52 8.89 -0.54
C ASP A 27 10.88 8.08 0.59
N THR A 28 10.02 8.70 1.42
CA THR A 28 9.27 7.98 2.45
C THR A 28 8.30 6.95 1.84
N VAL A 29 7.58 7.32 0.78
CA VAL A 29 6.66 6.40 0.08
C VAL A 29 7.43 5.25 -0.58
N ARG A 30 8.59 5.54 -1.19
CA ARG A 30 9.47 4.51 -1.77
C ARG A 30 9.99 3.56 -0.70
N HIS A 31 10.56 4.11 0.37
CA HIS A 31 11.14 3.32 1.45
C HIS A 31 10.11 2.38 2.09
N ARG A 32 8.89 2.87 2.34
CA ARG A 32 7.82 2.04 2.90
C ARG A 32 7.40 0.89 1.99
N HIS A 33 7.35 1.13 0.68
CA HIS A 33 7.06 0.08 -0.28
C HIS A 33 8.18 -0.97 -0.33
N ASP A 34 9.44 -0.52 -0.34
CA ASP A 34 10.59 -1.43 -0.33
C ASP A 34 10.63 -2.28 0.95
N GLU A 35 10.37 -1.67 2.11
CA GLU A 35 10.25 -2.39 3.38
C GLU A 35 9.08 -3.38 3.37
N TRP A 36 7.94 -2.98 2.80
CA TRP A 36 6.77 -3.84 2.68
C TRP A 36 7.06 -5.05 1.79
N MET A 37 7.62 -4.84 0.59
CA MET A 37 7.99 -5.90 -0.36
C MET A 37 9.04 -6.85 0.24
N ARG A 38 10.08 -6.32 0.88
CA ARG A 38 11.09 -7.15 1.54
C ARG A 38 10.48 -8.01 2.65
N GLY A 39 9.66 -7.41 3.51
CA GLY A 39 8.95 -8.14 4.56
C GLY A 39 7.99 -9.18 4.01
N LEU A 40 7.35 -8.91 2.87
CA LEU A 40 6.46 -9.87 2.20
C LEU A 40 7.23 -11.10 1.75
N LEU A 41 8.35 -10.91 1.07
CA LEU A 41 9.20 -12.01 0.60
C LEU A 41 9.73 -12.85 1.76
N GLU A 42 10.15 -12.21 2.86
CA GLU A 42 10.55 -12.89 4.10
C GLU A 42 9.40 -13.70 4.71
N HIS A 43 8.17 -13.14 4.72
CA HIS A 43 6.99 -13.81 5.27
C HIS A 43 6.55 -15.02 4.44
N GLU A 44 6.53 -14.88 3.10
CA GLU A 44 6.16 -15.95 2.17
C GLU A 44 7.14 -17.13 2.21
N ALA A 45 8.43 -16.87 2.52
CA ALA A 45 9.44 -17.92 2.62
C ALA A 45 9.15 -18.95 3.73
N ALA A 46 8.27 -18.63 4.69
CA ALA A 46 7.85 -19.56 5.74
C ALA A 46 6.83 -20.61 5.27
N PHE A 47 6.31 -20.50 4.05
CA PHE A 47 5.30 -21.40 3.50
C PHE A 47 5.87 -22.20 2.34
N ASP A 48 5.60 -23.51 2.30
CA ASP A 48 6.02 -24.38 1.19
C ASP A 48 5.01 -24.40 0.06
N ASP A 49 3.72 -24.38 0.38
CA ASP A 49 2.64 -24.41 -0.61
C ASP A 49 2.52 -23.05 -1.35
N PRO A 50 2.57 -23.03 -2.70
CA PRO A 50 2.39 -21.81 -3.48
C PRO A 50 1.09 -21.04 -3.20
N ARG A 51 -0.01 -21.72 -2.86
CA ARG A 51 -1.29 -21.10 -2.51
C ARG A 51 -1.25 -20.49 -1.12
N ASP A 52 -0.59 -21.15 -0.17
CA ASP A 52 -0.37 -20.57 1.16
C ASP A 52 0.46 -19.29 1.06
N ARG A 53 1.46 -19.24 0.16
CA ARG A 53 2.20 -18.01 -0.15
C ARG A 53 1.30 -16.90 -0.69
N LEU A 54 0.38 -17.21 -1.61
CA LEU A 54 -0.59 -16.23 -2.09
C LEU A 54 -1.49 -15.68 -0.97
N LEU A 55 -1.93 -16.54 -0.04
CA LEU A 55 -2.72 -16.10 1.10
C LEU A 55 -1.87 -15.31 2.11
N ALA A 56 -0.59 -15.62 2.24
CA ALA A 56 0.36 -14.91 3.10
C ALA A 56 0.50 -13.43 2.73
N VAL A 57 0.28 -13.04 1.47
CA VAL A 57 0.24 -11.63 1.05
C VAL A 57 -0.76 -10.81 1.87
N PHE A 58 -1.96 -11.35 2.08
CA PHE A 58 -3.00 -10.68 2.87
C PHE A 58 -2.67 -10.66 4.37
N THR A 59 -2.05 -11.74 4.88
CA THR A 59 -1.62 -11.79 6.28
C THR A 59 -0.50 -10.80 6.57
N HIS A 60 0.45 -10.65 5.64
CA HIS A 60 1.49 -9.63 5.73
C HIS A 60 0.88 -8.23 5.73
N LEU A 61 -0.09 -7.96 4.84
CA LEU A 61 -0.82 -6.68 4.84
C LEU A 61 -1.51 -6.42 6.19
N GLU A 62 -2.17 -7.43 6.78
CA GLU A 62 -2.79 -7.30 8.10
C GLU A 62 -1.75 -6.95 9.19
N HIS A 63 -0.63 -7.68 9.24
CA HIS A 63 0.43 -7.41 10.22
C HIS A 63 0.99 -6.00 10.09
N ARG A 64 1.22 -5.55 8.85
CA ARG A 64 1.70 -4.21 8.56
C ARG A 64 0.70 -3.13 8.97
N LEU A 65 -0.58 -3.33 8.68
CA LEU A 65 -1.62 -2.41 9.13
C LEU A 65 -1.69 -2.28 10.65
N VAL A 66 -1.48 -3.36 11.40
CA VAL A 66 -1.45 -3.30 12.87
C VAL A 66 -0.20 -2.54 13.34
N ALA A 67 0.97 -2.85 12.78
CA ALA A 67 2.23 -2.18 13.13
C ALA A 67 2.19 -0.67 12.86
N ASP A 68 1.55 -0.27 11.76
CA ASP A 68 1.46 1.13 11.31
C ASP A 68 0.26 1.89 11.91
N GLY A 69 -0.53 1.25 12.78
CA GLY A 69 -1.71 1.87 13.41
C GLY A 69 -2.83 2.19 12.42
N HIS A 70 -2.99 1.35 11.40
CA HIS A 70 -3.97 1.43 10.32
C HIS A 70 -3.84 2.65 9.40
N ARG A 71 -2.65 3.24 9.32
CA ARG A 71 -2.35 4.32 8.37
C ARG A 71 -2.09 3.75 6.97
N ALA A 72 -2.66 4.37 5.94
CA ALA A 72 -2.37 3.96 4.57
C ALA A 72 -1.00 4.47 4.12
N TRP A 73 -0.43 3.79 3.12
CA TRP A 73 0.65 4.35 2.31
C TRP A 73 0.25 5.72 1.73
N SER A 74 -1.04 5.87 1.40
CA SER A 74 -1.62 7.10 0.90
C SER A 74 -1.68 8.21 1.94
N ASP A 75 -1.67 7.96 3.25
CA ASP A 75 -1.65 9.07 4.24
C ASP A 75 -0.33 9.83 4.19
N THR A 76 0.78 9.11 3.99
CA THR A 76 2.09 9.71 3.67
C THR A 76 2.11 10.34 2.29
N ALA A 77 1.47 9.71 1.31
CA ALA A 77 1.37 10.25 -0.04
C ALA A 77 0.52 11.54 -0.09
N HIS A 78 -0.57 11.65 0.67
CA HIS A 78 -1.43 12.84 0.75
C HIS A 78 -0.75 13.98 1.49
N ALA A 79 0.00 13.68 2.56
CA ALA A 79 0.86 14.67 3.23
C ALA A 79 1.95 15.19 2.28
N GLY A 80 2.51 14.32 1.42
CA GLY A 80 3.48 14.68 0.39
C GLY A 80 2.88 15.37 -0.85
N ALA A 81 1.67 15.00 -1.26
CA ALA A 81 1.00 15.52 -2.46
C ALA A 81 0.61 17.00 -2.32
N GLY A 82 0.37 17.48 -1.10
CA GLY A 82 0.22 18.90 -0.83
C GLY A 82 1.53 19.70 -0.96
N ALA A 83 2.68 19.03 -1.00
CA ALA A 83 4.01 19.63 -1.11
C ALA A 83 4.71 19.38 -2.47
N ALA A 84 4.34 18.31 -3.19
CA ALA A 84 4.91 17.99 -4.50
C ALA A 84 4.45 19.02 -5.55
N ALA A 85 5.40 19.72 -6.15
CA ALA A 85 5.16 20.90 -6.98
C ALA A 85 4.26 20.64 -8.21
N ASP A 86 4.14 19.38 -8.69
CA ASP A 86 3.30 19.04 -9.86
C ASP A 86 2.51 17.71 -9.77
N GLY A 87 2.60 16.96 -8.66
CA GLY A 87 1.85 15.70 -8.45
C GLY A 87 2.19 14.51 -9.38
N THR A 88 2.80 14.74 -10.55
CA THR A 88 3.15 13.72 -11.55
C THR A 88 4.14 12.69 -11.00
N ASP A 89 5.20 13.11 -10.31
CA ASP A 89 6.21 12.20 -9.76
C ASP A 89 5.64 11.20 -8.74
N LEU A 90 4.65 11.62 -7.96
CA LEU A 90 3.98 10.76 -6.99
C LEU A 90 3.07 9.75 -7.70
N VAL A 91 2.33 10.18 -8.73
CA VAL A 91 1.48 9.29 -9.52
C VAL A 91 2.31 8.23 -10.22
N ASP A 92 3.43 8.62 -10.84
CA ASP A 92 4.35 7.68 -11.50
C ASP A 92 4.96 6.70 -10.51
N LEU A 93 5.36 7.17 -9.32
CA LEU A 93 5.85 6.31 -8.24
C LEU A 93 4.80 5.29 -7.79
N LEU A 94 3.57 5.73 -7.51
CA LEU A 94 2.48 4.85 -7.08
C LEU A 94 2.10 3.84 -8.17
N HIS A 95 2.15 4.26 -9.44
CA HIS A 95 1.92 3.39 -10.57
C HIS A 95 3.01 2.31 -10.71
N ASP A 96 4.28 2.68 -10.47
CA ASP A 96 5.38 1.72 -10.43
C ASP A 96 5.23 0.70 -9.31
N GLN A 97 4.90 1.17 -8.10
CA GLN A 97 4.66 0.32 -6.94
C GLN A 97 3.49 -0.65 -7.16
N LEU A 98 2.39 -0.17 -7.73
CA LEU A 98 1.24 -1.01 -8.10
C LEU A 98 1.68 -2.11 -9.07
N ARG A 99 2.42 -1.75 -10.13
CA ARG A 99 2.91 -2.71 -11.13
C ARG A 99 3.81 -3.77 -10.52
N GLN A 100 4.66 -3.41 -9.56
CA GLN A 100 5.51 -4.36 -8.84
C GLN A 100 4.67 -5.37 -8.03
N VAL A 101 3.63 -4.92 -7.35
CA VAL A 101 2.70 -5.81 -6.62
C VAL A 101 1.95 -6.72 -7.58
N GLU A 102 1.41 -6.17 -8.68
CA GLU A 102 0.72 -6.94 -9.72
C GLU A 102 1.61 -8.04 -10.32
N ALA A 103 2.86 -7.69 -10.66
CA ALA A 103 3.83 -8.64 -11.18
C ALA A 103 4.14 -9.76 -10.17
N HIS A 104 4.38 -9.41 -8.91
CA HIS A 104 4.64 -10.37 -7.84
C HIS A 104 3.48 -11.37 -7.68
N VAL A 105 2.24 -10.89 -7.58
CA VAL A 105 1.06 -11.76 -7.45
C VAL A 105 0.86 -12.62 -8.70
N ALA A 106 1.09 -12.07 -9.89
CA ALA A 106 1.00 -12.84 -11.14
C ALA A 106 2.04 -13.97 -11.20
N GLU A 107 3.30 -13.71 -10.80
CA GLU A 107 4.35 -14.72 -10.72
C GLU A 107 3.99 -15.84 -9.72
N ARG A 108 3.43 -15.48 -8.57
CA ARG A 108 2.95 -16.45 -7.57
C ARG A 108 1.80 -17.31 -8.10
N CYS A 109 0.84 -16.71 -8.81
CA CYS A 109 -0.22 -17.47 -9.48
C CYS A 109 0.33 -18.44 -10.53
N ALA A 110 1.30 -18.00 -11.34
CA ALA A 110 1.95 -18.88 -12.32
C ALA A 110 2.68 -20.05 -11.65
N ALA A 111 3.40 -19.80 -10.55
CA ALA A 111 4.06 -20.84 -9.76
C ALA A 111 3.09 -21.85 -9.13
N ALA A 112 1.86 -21.42 -8.83
CA ALA A 112 0.77 -22.26 -8.35
C ALA A 112 -0.04 -22.94 -9.48
N ALA A 113 0.38 -22.80 -10.74
CA ALA A 113 -0.32 -23.28 -11.93
C ALA A 113 -1.77 -22.76 -12.04
N LEU A 114 -2.02 -21.53 -11.57
CA LEU A 114 -3.32 -20.89 -11.57
C LEU A 114 -3.55 -20.04 -12.84
N PRO A 115 -4.82 -19.85 -13.26
CA PRO A 115 -5.15 -18.95 -14.35
C PRO A 115 -4.68 -17.51 -14.10
N ALA A 116 -4.18 -16.85 -15.15
CA ALA A 116 -3.63 -15.49 -15.05
C ALA A 116 -4.64 -14.45 -14.52
N TYR A 117 -5.94 -14.61 -14.83
CA TYR A 117 -6.98 -13.69 -14.34
C TYR A 117 -7.13 -13.71 -12.81
N LEU A 118 -6.72 -14.78 -12.13
CA LEU A 118 -6.72 -14.80 -10.67
C LEU A 118 -5.70 -13.83 -10.10
N GLY A 119 -4.53 -13.65 -10.74
CA GLY A 119 -3.57 -12.64 -10.31
C GLY A 119 -4.18 -11.23 -10.28
N GLN A 120 -4.96 -10.90 -11.32
CA GLN A 120 -5.68 -9.62 -11.39
C GLN A 120 -6.76 -9.51 -10.30
N ALA A 121 -7.57 -10.56 -10.12
CA ALA A 121 -8.62 -10.58 -9.10
C ALA A 121 -8.06 -10.46 -7.68
N LEU A 122 -7.00 -11.21 -7.36
CA LEU A 122 -6.34 -11.17 -6.06
C LEU A 122 -5.72 -9.80 -5.79
N THR A 123 -5.12 -9.19 -6.82
CA THR A 123 -4.55 -7.84 -6.68
C THR A 123 -5.63 -6.79 -6.42
N LEU A 124 -6.78 -6.86 -7.10
CA LEU A 124 -7.92 -5.99 -6.81
C LEU A 124 -8.44 -6.16 -5.37
N LEU A 125 -8.56 -7.41 -4.90
CA LEU A 125 -8.96 -7.70 -3.52
C LEU A 125 -7.98 -7.10 -2.51
N LEU A 126 -6.67 -7.26 -2.75
CA LEU A 126 -5.62 -6.73 -1.87
C LEU A 126 -5.70 -5.21 -1.74
N HIS A 127 -5.79 -4.50 -2.87
CA HIS A 127 -5.86 -3.04 -2.89
C HIS A 127 -7.17 -2.52 -2.28
N GLY A 128 -8.31 -3.10 -2.67
CA GLY A 128 -9.61 -2.73 -2.11
C GLY A 128 -9.63 -2.92 -0.59
N ALA A 129 -9.10 -4.04 -0.11
CA ALA A 129 -9.02 -4.32 1.32
C ALA A 129 -8.10 -3.35 2.06
N HIS A 130 -6.96 -2.96 1.48
CA HIS A 130 -6.07 -1.98 2.08
C HIS A 130 -6.75 -0.61 2.25
N VAL A 131 -7.44 -0.13 1.21
CA VAL A 131 -8.18 1.14 1.25
C VAL A 131 -9.27 1.09 2.32
N GLU A 132 -10.12 0.06 2.27
CA GLU A 132 -11.21 -0.14 3.25
C GLU A 132 -10.68 -0.26 4.68
N ALA A 133 -9.61 -1.01 4.89
CA ALA A 133 -9.00 -1.21 6.20
C ALA A 133 -8.44 0.08 6.80
N THR A 134 -7.90 0.95 5.95
CA THR A 134 -7.42 2.27 6.36
C THR A 134 -8.58 3.17 6.75
N VAL A 135 -9.57 3.30 5.85
CA VAL A 135 -10.74 4.17 6.06
C VAL A 135 -11.49 3.78 7.33
N HIS A 136 -11.69 2.48 7.54
CA HIS A 136 -12.38 1.95 8.72
C HIS A 136 -11.49 1.74 9.93
N ARG A 137 -10.16 1.96 9.81
CA ARG A 137 -9.17 1.67 10.85
C ARG A 137 -9.35 0.28 11.47
N SER A 138 -9.44 -0.72 10.61
CA SER A 138 -9.78 -2.08 10.98
C SER A 138 -9.09 -3.09 10.08
N VAL A 139 -8.65 -4.21 10.64
CA VAL A 139 -8.08 -5.32 9.86
C VAL A 139 -9.14 -6.19 9.19
N GLN A 140 -10.42 -5.99 9.50
CA GLN A 140 -11.50 -6.85 9.01
C GLN A 140 -11.61 -6.90 7.48
N PRO A 141 -11.49 -5.78 6.73
CA PRO A 141 -11.51 -5.83 5.27
C PRO A 141 -10.41 -6.73 4.68
N VAL A 142 -9.21 -6.72 5.27
CA VAL A 142 -8.09 -7.59 4.86
C VAL A 142 -8.40 -9.06 5.13
N ARG A 143 -8.96 -9.39 6.30
CA ARG A 143 -9.38 -10.76 6.62
C ARG A 143 -10.49 -11.26 5.68
N THR A 144 -11.45 -10.40 5.35
CA THR A 144 -12.50 -10.69 4.38
C THR A 144 -11.91 -10.96 3.00
N ALA A 145 -10.97 -10.12 2.54
CA ALA A 145 -10.31 -10.31 1.26
C ALA A 145 -9.44 -11.58 1.22
N ARG A 146 -8.72 -11.90 2.30
CA ARG A 146 -8.00 -13.18 2.43
C ARG A 146 -8.96 -14.37 2.31
N THR A 147 -10.13 -14.28 2.95
CA THR A 147 -11.15 -15.33 2.89
C THR A 147 -11.71 -15.48 1.48
N ALA A 148 -12.01 -14.38 0.79
CA ALA A 148 -12.46 -14.39 -0.60
C ALA A 148 -11.38 -14.96 -1.54
N ALA A 149 -10.11 -14.59 -1.33
CA ALA A 149 -8.97 -15.17 -2.05
C ALA A 149 -8.91 -16.69 -1.85
N ALA A 150 -8.99 -17.18 -0.62
CA ALA A 150 -8.99 -18.61 -0.34
C ALA A 150 -10.14 -19.34 -1.05
N MET A 151 -11.34 -18.75 -1.10
CA MET A 151 -12.47 -19.32 -1.86
C MET A 151 -12.20 -19.39 -3.36
N LEU A 152 -11.63 -18.33 -3.95
CA LEU A 152 -11.25 -18.33 -5.37
C LEU A 152 -10.20 -19.40 -5.67
N LEU A 153 -9.19 -19.54 -4.81
CA LEU A 153 -8.15 -20.56 -4.95
C LEU A 153 -8.73 -21.98 -4.84
N ALA A 154 -9.64 -22.22 -3.90
CA ALA A 154 -10.26 -23.52 -3.68
C ALA A 154 -11.14 -23.99 -4.86
N VAL A 155 -11.75 -23.06 -5.62
CA VAL A 155 -12.50 -23.44 -6.83
C VAL A 155 -11.56 -24.03 -7.90
N HIS A 156 -10.32 -23.52 -7.98
CA HIS A 156 -9.31 -23.99 -8.93
C HIS A 156 -8.43 -25.13 -8.38
N GLU A 157 -8.73 -25.62 -7.17
CA GLU A 157 -8.21 -26.89 -6.68
C GLU A 157 -8.86 -28.09 -7.39
N GLY A 158 -10.15 -27.97 -7.70
CA GLY A 158 -10.93 -29.04 -8.34
C GLY A 158 -10.60 -29.27 -9.81
N ASP A 159 -10.17 -28.24 -10.53
CA ASP A 159 -9.88 -28.32 -11.98
C ASP A 159 -8.61 -29.13 -12.30
N ALA A 160 -7.72 -29.36 -11.33
CA ALA A 160 -6.51 -30.18 -11.51
C ALA A 160 -6.77 -31.70 -11.37
N LEU A 161 -7.99 -32.10 -11.00
CA LEU A 161 -8.37 -33.50 -10.73
C LEU A 161 -9.26 -34.12 -11.83
N PHE A 162 -9.48 -33.44 -12.95
CA PHE A 162 -10.27 -33.96 -14.08
C PHE A 162 -9.51 -33.87 -15.40
#